data_AF-A0A6C0DXR2-F1
#
_entry.id   AF-A0A6C0DXR2-F1
#
_cell.length_a   1.000
_cell.length_b   1.000
_cell.length_c   1.000
_cell.angle_alpha   90.00
_cell.angle_beta   90.00
_cell.angle_gamma   90.00
#
_symmetry.space_group_name_H-M   'P 1'
#
loop_
_entity.id
_entity.type
_entity.pdbx_description
1 polymer ?
#
loop_
_entity_poly.entity_id
_entity_poly.type
_entity_poly.pdbx_seq_one_letter_code
_entity_poly.pdbx_strand_id
1 'polypeptide(L)' 'MESNPVSSSVSQEQPQPQKVLLTSVEVTDENVALNLIVSFLGLAQKRGAFTIDESAKIWECVKKFQK' A
#
# COMPACT_ATOMS: atom_id res chain seq x y z
N MET A 1 40.99 -32.97 15.91
CA MET A 1 39.56 -32.62 15.82
C MET A 1 39.46 -31.15 16.19
N GLU A 2 39.70 -30.27 15.21
CA GLU A 2 39.66 -28.82 15.41
C GLU A 2 38.41 -28.25 14.77
N SER A 3 37.63 -27.59 15.61
CA SER A 3 36.27 -27.14 15.41
C SER A 3 36.24 -25.88 14.55
N ASN A 4 35.54 -25.92 13.41
CA ASN A 4 35.19 -24.75 12.62
C ASN A 4 34.37 -23.76 13.46
N PRO A 5 34.67 -22.45 13.44
CA PRO A 5 33.69 -21.46 13.90
C PRO A 5 32.59 -21.35 12.84
N VAL A 6 31.40 -21.83 13.18
CA VAL A 6 30.18 -21.57 12.42
C VAL A 6 29.94 -20.05 12.44
N SER A 7 30.16 -19.41 11.30
CA SER A 7 29.81 -18.01 11.07
C SER A 7 28.29 -17.91 11.00
N SER A 8 27.67 -17.48 12.09
CA SER A 8 26.26 -17.17 12.19
C SER A 8 25.98 -15.84 11.48
N SER A 9 25.61 -15.92 10.20
CA SER A 9 25.02 -14.81 9.46
C SER A 9 23.61 -14.54 9.99
N VAL A 10 23.50 -13.55 10.87
CA VAL A 10 22.23 -12.92 11.24
C VAL A 10 21.64 -12.26 9.98
N SER A 11 20.69 -12.94 9.35
CA SER A 11 19.90 -12.35 8.27
C SER A 11 18.97 -11.32 8.89
N GLN A 12 19.28 -10.04 8.69
CA GLN A 12 18.41 -8.93 9.04
C GLN A 12 17.18 -9.02 8.14
N GLU A 13 16.07 -9.47 8.71
CA GLU A 13 14.76 -9.49 8.09
C GLU A 13 14.30 -8.03 7.92
N GLN A 14 14.65 -7.43 6.78
CA GLN A 14 14.06 -6.17 6.36
C GLN A 14 12.54 -6.37 6.33
N PRO A 15 11.74 -5.50 6.97
CA PRO A 15 10.29 -5.57 6.85
C PRO A 15 9.95 -5.31 5.38
N GLN A 16 9.72 -6.38 4.63
CA GLN A 16 9.10 -6.28 3.32
C GLN A 16 7.79 -5.53 3.55
N PRO A 17 7.47 -4.51 2.73
CA PRO A 17 6.17 -3.87 2.82
C PRO A 17 5.13 -4.96 2.59
N GLN A 18 4.49 -5.41 3.66
CA GLN A 18 3.41 -6.37 3.60
C GLN A 18 2.40 -5.78 2.63
N LYS A 19 2.24 -6.44 1.47
CA LYS A 19 1.17 -6.15 0.54
C LYS A 19 -0.13 -6.55 1.22
N VAL A 20 -0.61 -5.69 2.11
CA VAL A 20 -1.93 -5.83 2.70
C VAL A 20 -2.92 -5.78 1.54
N LEU A 21 -3.70 -6.86 1.38
CA LEU A 21 -4.77 -6.87 0.41
C LEU A 21 -5.81 -5.85 0.85
N LEU A 22 -6.04 -4.82 0.03
CA LEU A 22 -7.06 -3.80 0.32
C LEU A 22 -8.47 -4.41 0.52
N THR A 23 -8.72 -5.58 -0.06
CA THR A 23 -9.98 -6.33 0.12
C THR A 23 -10.16 -6.95 1.50
N SER A 24 -9.09 -7.06 2.28
CA SER A 24 -9.10 -7.67 3.61
C SER A 24 -9.18 -6.62 4.73
N VAL A 25 -9.24 -5.33 4.39
CA VAL A 25 -9.37 -4.24 5.36
C VAL A 25 -10.84 -4.08 5.72
N GLU A 26 -11.16 -4.22 7.01
CA GLU A 26 -12.50 -3.95 7.53
C GLU A 26 -12.80 -2.45 7.50
N VAL A 27 -14.00 -2.10 7.05
CA VAL A 27 -14.46 -0.71 6.98
C VAL A 27 -15.14 -0.34 8.29
N THR A 28 -14.34 0.13 9.26
CA THR A 28 -14.79 0.42 10.63
C THR A 28 -15.39 1.80 10.81
N ASP A 29 -14.90 2.78 10.04
CA ASP A 29 -15.27 4.17 10.15
C ASP A 29 -15.13 4.91 8.82
N GLU A 30 -15.63 6.15 8.78
CA GLU A 30 -15.62 6.98 7.57
C GLU A 30 -14.20 7.30 7.07
N ASN A 31 -13.22 7.44 7.98
CA ASN A 31 -11.83 7.70 7.59
C ASN A 31 -11.20 6.46 6.96
N VAL A 32 -11.44 5.27 7.51
CA VAL A 32 -10.97 4.01 6.94
C VAL A 32 -11.62 3.78 5.58
N ALA A 33 -12.93 4.02 5.45
CA ALA A 33 -13.64 3.94 4.17
C ALA A 33 -13.02 4.86 3.12
N LEU A 34 -12.79 6.13 3.46
CA LEU A 34 -12.19 7.11 2.57
C LEU A 34 -10.77 6.69 2.15
N ASN A 35 -9.92 6.34 3.11
CA ASN A 35 -8.55 5.90 2.83
C ASN A 35 -8.51 4.64 1.95
N LEU A 36 -9.48 3.73 2.14
CA LEU A 36 -9.57 2.52 1.34
C LEU A 36 -9.98 2.83 -0.10
N ILE A 37 -10.96 3.71 -0.31
CA ILE A 37 -11.36 4.20 -1.65
C ILE A 37 -10.16 4.84 -2.36
N VAL A 38 -9.45 5.73 -1.67
CA VAL A 38 -8.26 6.40 -2.23
C VAL A 38 -7.17 5.40 -2.61
N SER A 39 -6.96 4.38 -1.78
CA SER A 39 -6.01 3.30 -2.07
C SER A 39 -6.40 2.49 -3.30
N PHE A 40 -7.69 2.16 -3.46
CA PHE A 40 -8.20 1.47 -4.65
C PHE A 40 -8.07 2.32 -5.92
N LEU A 41 -8.33 3.62 -5.85
CA LEU A 41 -8.15 4.53 -6.97
C LEU A 41 -6.68 4.57 -7.43
N GLY A 42 -5.73 4.64 -6.48
CA GLY A 42 -4.31 4.56 -6.78
C GLY A 42 -3.90 3.22 -7.40
N LEU A 43 -4.50 2.11 -6.96
CA LEU A 43 -4.28 0.80 -7.57
C LEU A 43 -4.86 0.71 -8.99
N ALA A 44 -6.06 1.27 -9.22
CA ALA A 44 -6.70 1.32 -10.52
C ALA A 44 -5.89 2.17 -11.51
N GLN A 45 -5.33 3.30 -11.07
CA GLN A 45 -4.41 4.11 -11.88
C GLN A 45 -3.17 3.31 -12.31
N LYS A 46 -2.55 2.56 -11.40
CA LYS A 46 -1.39 1.68 -11.72
C LYS A 46 -1.73 0.58 -12.72
N ARG A 47 -3.01 0.19 -12.81
CA ARG A 47 -3.53 -0.79 -13.78
C ARG A 47 -3.95 -0.16 -15.10
N GLY A 48 -3.86 1.16 -15.24
CA GLY A 48 -4.26 1.88 -16.45
C GLY A 48 -5.79 1.96 -16.63
N ALA A 49 -6.56 1.92 -15.55
CA ALA A 49 -8.02 2.02 -15.62
C ALA A 49 -8.52 3.42 -16.02
N PHE A 50 -7.69 4.44 -15.85
CA PHE A 50 -8.01 5.84 -16.14
C PHE A 50 -6.89 6.47 -16.97
N THR A 51 -7.26 7.44 -17.79
CA THR A 51 -6.31 8.34 -18.46
C THR A 51 -5.69 9.33 -17.45
N ILE A 52 -4.65 10.05 -17.89
CA ILE A 52 -3.97 11.05 -17.05
C ILE A 52 -4.94 12.18 -16.66
N ASP A 53 -5.80 12.62 -17.58
CA ASP A 53 -6.77 13.70 -17.34
C ASP A 53 -7.84 13.29 -16.31
N GLU A 54 -8.37 12.07 -16.44
CA GLU A 54 -9.32 11.52 -15.48
C GLU A 54 -8.69 11.33 -14.09
N SER A 55 -7.46 10.82 -14.05
CA SER A 55 -6.70 10.66 -12.81
C SER A 55 -6.49 12.01 -12.10
N ALA A 56 -6.21 13.07 -12.86
CA ALA A 56 -6.07 14.42 -12.31
C ALA A 56 -7.37 14.92 -11.68
N LYS A 57 -8.51 14.74 -12.36
CA LYS A 57 -9.83 15.13 -11.84
C LYS A 57 -10.21 14.33 -10.60
N ILE A 58 -9.98 13.02 -10.59
CA ILE A 58 -10.18 12.15 -9.41
C ILE A 58 -9.36 12.69 -8.22
N TRP A 59 -8.13 13.12 -8.46
CA TRP A 59 -7.25 13.59 -7.40
C TRP A 59 -7.64 14.96 -6.84
N GLU A 60 -8.24 15.85 -7.66
CA GLU A 60 -8.92 17.05 -7.18
C GLU A 60 -10.09 16.72 -6.25
N CYS A 61 -10.89 15.71 -6.60
CA CYS A 61 -12.01 15.26 -5.78
C CYS A 61 -11.53 14.71 -4.43
N VAL A 62 -10.53 13.84 -4.40
CA VAL A 62 -10.02 13.29 -3.15
C VAL A 62 -9.48 14.38 -2.23
N LYS A 63 -8.77 15.38 -2.77
CA LYS A 63 -8.25 16.51 -1.98
C LYS A 63 -9.35 17.30 -1.28
N LYS A 64 -10.61 17.28 -1.75
CA LYS A 64 -11.73 17.92 -1.04
C LYS A 64 -12.09 17.21 0.26
N PHE A 65 -11.75 15.94 0.39
CA PHE A 65 -12.01 15.13 1.58
C PHE A 65 -10.81 15.07 2.53
N GLN A 66 -9.62 15.43 2.05
CA GLN A 66 -8.42 15.63 2.89
C GLN A 66 -8.49 17.03 3.50
N LYS A 67 -8.93 17.15 4.75
CA LYS A 67 -8.87 18.40 5.53
C LYS A 67 -7.46 18.66 6.05
#